data_AF-A0A376VXX1-F1
#
_entry.id   AF-A0A376VXX1-F1
#
_cell.length_a   1.000
_cell.length_b   1.000
_cell.length_c   1.000
_cell.angle_alpha   90.00
_cell.angle_beta   90.00
_cell.angle_gamma   90.00
#
_symmetry.space_group_name_H-M   'P 1'
#
loop_
_entity.id
_entity.type
_entity.pdbx_description
1 polymer ?
#
loop_
_entity_poly.entity_id
_entity_poly.type
_entity_poly.pdbx_seq_one_letter_code
_entity_poly.pdbx_strand_id
1 'polypeptide(L)' 'MLYDKSLERDNCGFGLIAHIEGEPSHKVVRTAIHALARMQHRGAILADGKTGDGLRLAVTKNRIVFFASLRRSAAGV' A
#
# COMPACT_ATOMS: atom_id res chain seq x y z
N MET A 1 -0.13 35.97 -13.08
CA MET A 1 -0.67 34.66 -12.66
C MET A 1 -1.87 34.92 -11.78
N LEU A 2 -3.07 34.48 -12.18
CA LEU A 2 -4.26 34.50 -11.32
C LEU A 2 -4.36 33.14 -10.65
N TYR A 3 -4.27 33.10 -9.31
CA TYR A 3 -4.56 31.92 -8.52
C TYR A 3 -6.08 31.80 -8.36
N ASP A 4 -6.66 30.72 -8.85
CA ASP A 4 -8.06 30.37 -8.65
C ASP A 4 -8.13 29.08 -7.82
N LYS A 5 -8.72 29.21 -6.63
CA LYS A 5 -8.88 28.11 -5.67
C LYS A 5 -9.82 27.01 -6.19
N SER A 6 -10.68 27.31 -7.17
CA SER A 6 -11.54 26.29 -7.78
C SER A 6 -10.77 25.29 -8.66
N LEU A 7 -9.51 25.56 -8.97
CA LEU A 7 -8.63 24.67 -9.75
C LEU A 7 -7.80 23.73 -8.87
N GLU A 8 -7.84 23.90 -7.55
CA GLU A 8 -7.15 23.01 -6.60
C GLU A 8 -7.85 21.65 -6.55
N ARG A 9 -7.13 20.58 -6.93
CA ARG A 9 -7.62 19.20 -6.85
C ARG A 9 -6.66 18.37 -6.03
N ASP A 10 -7.16 17.82 -4.93
CA ASP A 10 -6.42 16.88 -4.10
C ASP A 10 -6.54 15.46 -4.68
N ASN A 11 -5.39 14.82 -4.90
CA ASN A 11 -5.27 13.61 -5.71
C ASN A 11 -4.77 12.40 -4.90
N CYS A 12 -4.89 12.42 -3.57
CA CYS A 12 -4.54 11.27 -2.72
C CYS A 12 -5.76 10.44 -2.28
N GLY A 13 -5.58 9.13 -2.13
CA GLY A 13 -6.60 8.20 -1.61
C GLY A 13 -6.04 7.29 -0.52
N PHE A 14 -6.84 7.00 0.50
CA PHE A 14 -6.51 6.05 1.56
C PHE A 14 -7.65 5.06 1.78
N GLY A 15 -7.33 3.92 2.37
CA GLY A 15 -8.31 2.90 2.73
C GLY A 15 -7.76 1.98 3.81
N LEU A 16 -8.67 1.29 4.50
CA LEU A 16 -8.35 0.32 5.54
C LEU A 16 -9.24 -0.91 5.39
N ILE A 17 -8.66 -2.08 5.60
CA ILE A 17 -9.37 -3.35 5.64
C ILE A 17 -8.84 -4.17 6.81
N ALA A 18 -9.74 -4.78 7.56
CA ALA A 18 -9.40 -5.61 8.71
C ALA A 18 -10.23 -6.90 8.68
N HIS A 19 -9.67 -7.95 9.26
CA HIS A 19 -10.44 -9.15 9.57
C HIS A 19 -11.21 -8.89 10.87
N ILE A 20 -12.53 -9.10 10.89
CA ILE A 20 -13.40 -8.77 12.04
C ILE A 20 -12.97 -9.58 13.28
N GLU A 21 -12.68 -10.87 13.10
CA GLU A 21 -12.19 -11.74 14.17
C GLU A 21 -10.69 -11.56 14.50
N GLY A 22 -9.99 -10.65 13.82
CA GLY A 22 -8.54 -10.43 14.03
C GLY A 22 -7.62 -11.52 13.47
N GLU A 23 -8.16 -12.55 12.81
CA GLU A 23 -7.38 -13.66 12.27
C GLU A 23 -6.46 -13.26 11.09
N PRO A 24 -5.21 -13.77 11.04
CA PRO A 24 -4.31 -13.54 9.92
C PRO A 24 -4.89 -14.10 8.62
N SER A 25 -4.98 -13.27 7.58
CA SER A 25 -5.56 -13.69 6.30
C SER A 25 -4.87 -13.07 5.10
N HIS A 26 -4.37 -13.92 4.20
CA HIS A 26 -3.86 -13.48 2.89
C HIS A 26 -4.95 -12.85 2.02
N LYS A 27 -6.22 -13.15 2.27
CA LYS A 27 -7.34 -12.50 1.57
C LYS A 27 -7.35 -11.00 1.84
N VAL A 28 -7.14 -10.58 3.09
CA VAL A 28 -7.09 -9.16 3.48
C VAL A 28 -5.97 -8.43 2.71
N VAL A 29 -4.77 -9.01 2.67
CA VAL A 29 -3.62 -8.43 1.94
C VAL A 29 -3.89 -8.34 0.44
N ARG A 30 -4.40 -9.42 -0.19
CA ARG A 30 -4.73 -9.42 -1.63
C ARG A 30 -5.79 -8.39 -1.99
N THR A 31 -6.84 -8.29 -1.17
CA THR A 31 -7.88 -7.28 -1.36
C THR A 31 -7.32 -5.86 -1.23
N ALA A 32 -6.44 -5.61 -0.26
CA ALA A 32 -5.79 -4.31 -0.10
C ALA A 32 -4.93 -3.93 -1.32
N ILE A 33 -4.16 -4.88 -1.88
CA ILE A 33 -3.37 -4.67 -3.11
C ILE A 33 -4.29 -4.35 -4.29
N HIS A 34 -5.38 -5.10 -4.46
CA HIS A 34 -6.34 -4.85 -5.53
C HIS A 34 -7.00 -3.47 -5.39
N ALA A 35 -7.40 -3.08 -4.18
CA ALA A 35 -7.95 -1.75 -3.92
C ALA A 35 -6.92 -0.65 -4.23
N LEU A 36 -5.67 -0.84 -3.81
CA LEU A 36 -4.58 0.10 -4.06
C LEU A 36 -4.33 0.30 -5.57
N ALA A 37 -4.33 -0.78 -6.36
CA ALA A 37 -4.21 -0.71 -7.81
C ALA A 37 -5.34 0.09 -8.48
N ARG A 38 -6.56 0.07 -7.91
CA ARG A 38 -7.70 0.83 -8.42
C ARG A 38 -7.61 2.33 -8.13
N MET A 39 -6.72 2.76 -7.23
CA MET A 39 -6.52 4.18 -6.91
C MET A 39 -5.53 4.90 -7.84
N GLN A 40 -4.96 4.21 -8.83
CA GLN A 40 -3.95 4.79 -9.74
C GLN A 40 -4.43 6.05 -10.48
N HIS A 41 -5.73 6.15 -10.79
CA HIS A 41 -6.33 7.33 -11.43
C HIS A 41 -6.29 8.61 -10.57
N ARG A 42 -5.96 8.49 -9.28
CA ARG A 42 -5.78 9.63 -8.37
C ARG A 42 -4.31 10.05 -8.27
N GLY A 43 -3.34 9.16 -8.51
CA GLY A 43 -1.91 9.55 -8.50
C GLY A 43 -1.48 10.31 -9.76
N ALA A 44 -0.37 11.05 -9.70
CA ALA A 44 0.29 11.49 -10.92
C ALA A 44 0.98 10.31 -11.61
N ILE A 45 0.95 10.32 -12.94
CA ILE A 45 1.63 9.36 -13.81
C ILE A 45 2.48 10.17 -14.79
N LEU A 46 3.77 9.82 -14.91
CA LEU A 46 4.66 10.46 -15.86
C LEU A 46 4.32 10.05 -17.31
N ALA A 47 4.92 10.76 -18.27
CA ALA A 47 4.69 10.53 -19.70
C ALA A 47 5.06 9.11 -20.18
N ASP A 48 5.85 8.36 -19.41
CA ASP A 48 6.20 6.97 -19.71
C ASP A 48 5.04 5.98 -19.44
N GLY A 49 3.97 6.44 -18.78
CA GLY A 49 2.81 5.64 -18.41
C GLY A 49 3.08 4.57 -17.34
N LYS A 50 4.28 4.57 -16.73
CA LYS A 50 4.75 3.54 -15.80
C LYS A 50 5.12 4.10 -14.45
N THR A 51 5.74 5.29 -14.44
CA THR A 51 6.24 5.92 -13.23
C THR A 51 5.14 6.80 -12.62
N GLY A 52 4.92 6.67 -11.32
CA GLY A 52 4.01 7.53 -10.56
C GLY A 52 4.60 7.87 -9.20
N ASP A 53 3.94 8.78 -8.47
CA ASP A 53 4.46 9.36 -7.21
C ASP A 53 4.63 8.36 -6.06
N GLY A 54 3.99 7.20 -6.18
CA GLY A 54 4.13 6.07 -5.26
C GLY A 54 2.86 5.75 -4.47
N LEU A 55 2.80 4.51 -4.00
CA LEU A 55 1.70 3.98 -3.18
C LEU A 55 2.29 3.21 -2.00
N ARG A 56 1.57 3.15 -0.87
CA ARG A 56 2.03 2.47 0.34
C ARG A 56 0.96 1.54 0.89
N LEU A 57 1.38 0.35 1.31
CA LEU A 57 0.56 -0.61 2.05
C LEU A 57 1.23 -0.94 3.38
N ALA A 58 0.52 -0.73 4.49
CA ALA A 58 0.93 -1.15 5.82
C ALA A 58 0.19 -2.43 6.21
N VAL A 59 0.91 -3.43 6.72
CA VAL A 59 0.34 -4.72 7.15
C VAL A 59 0.93 -5.15 8.48
N THR A 60 0.17 -5.93 9.24
CA THR A 60 0.67 -6.56 10.45
C THR A 60 1.77 -7.56 10.13
N LYS A 61 2.84 -7.51 10.91
CA LYS A 61 4.01 -8.36 10.75
C LYS A 61 3.67 -9.82 11.00
N ASN A 62 3.92 -10.68 10.00
CA ASN A 62 3.79 -12.11 10.19
C ASN A 62 4.91 -12.61 11.12
N ARG A 63 4.55 -12.92 12.37
CA ARG A 63 5.50 -13.36 13.40
C ARG A 63 6.20 -14.65 13.01
N ILE A 64 5.50 -15.60 12.38
CA ILE A 64 6.06 -16.90 12.00
C ILE A 64 7.21 -16.69 11.01
N VAL A 65 6.95 -15.97 9.92
CA VAL A 65 7.98 -15.69 8.89
C VAL A 65 9.10 -14.84 9.46
N PHE A 66 8.76 -13.83 10.27
CA PHE A 66 9.77 -12.94 10.83
C PHE A 66 10.73 -13.67 11.79
N PHE A 67 10.21 -14.46 12.73
CA PHE A 67 11.07 -15.21 13.66
C PHE A 67 11.86 -16.31 12.94
N ALA A 68 11.27 -16.96 11.94
CA ALA A 68 12.00 -17.89 11.08
C ALA A 68 13.18 -17.18 10.37
N SER A 69 12.95 -15.98 9.83
CA SER A 69 14.01 -15.17 9.22
C SER A 69 15.08 -14.76 10.23
N LEU A 70 14.69 -14.30 11.43
CA LEU A 70 15.65 -13.95 12.48
C LEU A 70 16.54 -15.14 12.87
N ARG A 71 15.95 -16.34 12.98
CA ARG A 71 16.69 -17.56 13.31
C ARG A 71 17.70 -17.92 12.22
N ARG A 72 17.36 -17.71 10.94
CA ARG A 72 18.30 -17.90 9.81
C ARG A 72 19.46 -16.92 9.87
N SER A 73 19.16 -15.63 10.03
CA SER A 73 20.18 -14.58 10.15
C SER A 73 21.10 -14.79 11.36
N ALA A 74 20.56 -15.26 12.49
CA ALA A 74 21.34 -15.58 13.68
C ALA A 74 22.19 -16.87 13.52
N ALA A 75 21.79 -17.79 12.64
CA ALA A 75 22.53 -19.01 12.34
C ALA A 75 23.65 -18.80 11.29
N GLY A 76 23.84 -17.56 10.79
CA GLY A 76 24.89 -17.25 9.82
C GLY A 76 24.66 -17.81 8.42
N VAL A 77 23.42 -18.15 8.06
CA VAL A 77 23.02 -18.64 6.72
C VAL A 77 22.09 -17.65 6.03
#